data_AF-A0A8T5DXN8-F1
#
_entry.id   AF-A0A8T5DXN8-F1
#
_cell.length_a   1.000
_cell.length_b   1.000
_cell.length_c   1.000
_cell.angle_alpha   90.00
_cell.angle_beta   90.00
_cell.angle_gamma   90.00
#
_symmetry.space_group_name_H-M   'P 1'
#
loop_
_entity.id
_entity.type
_entity.pdbx_description
1 polymer ?
#
loop_
_entity_poly.entity_id
_entity_poly.type
_entity_poly.pdbx_seq_one_letter_code
_entity_poly.pdbx_strand_id
1 'polypeptide(L)'
;MDFKIIKQNKNALFDREDITFKATGTGATPTRQETSDLIAAKIGHKAETIAIISIDSEFGKDSIRGLAHVYKSKEELERKEPKYIVKRNTPKPKKETEAAPAPVAEAKPEEKPAEEKKEEPKAEVSAEEQEGGNQ
;
A
#
# COMPACT_ATOMS: atom_id res chain seq x y z
N MET A 1 -6.81 -2.81 -20.90
CA MET A 1 -6.14 -3.14 -19.63
C MET A 1 -4.97 -4.07 -19.90
N ASP A 2 -3.76 -3.52 -19.88
CA ASP A 2 -2.53 -4.30 -19.83
C ASP A 2 -2.24 -4.69 -18.39
N PHE A 3 -2.01 -5.98 -18.13
CA PHE A 3 -1.60 -6.48 -16.81
C PHE A 3 -0.22 -7.14 -16.89
N LYS A 4 0.75 -6.59 -16.14
CA LYS A 4 2.16 -7.01 -16.15
C LYS A 4 2.65 -7.27 -14.72
N ILE A 5 3.30 -8.41 -14.49
CA ILE A 5 4.05 -8.68 -13.26
C ILE A 5 5.41 -7.98 -13.40
N ILE A 6 5.78 -7.13 -12.43
CA ILE A 6 7.07 -6.43 -12.40
C ILE A 6 8.12 -7.31 -11.68
N LYS A 7 7.72 -7.93 -10.57
CA LYS A 7 8.61 -8.71 -9.72
C LYS A 7 7.84 -9.88 -9.11
N GLN A 8 8.44 -11.07 -9.14
CA GLN A 8 8.00 -12.27 -8.44
C GLN A 8 9.17 -12.72 -7.56
N ASN A 9 8.95 -12.84 -6.26
CA ASN A 9 9.97 -13.21 -5.29
C ASN A 9 9.50 -14.41 -4.47
N LYS A 10 10.18 -15.56 -4.59
CA LYS A 10 9.81 -16.80 -3.90
C LYS A 10 10.44 -16.81 -2.50
N ASN A 11 9.63 -16.58 -1.48
CA ASN A 11 10.09 -16.33 -0.12
C ASN A 11 9.93 -17.60 0.74
N ALA A 12 10.95 -18.47 0.68
CA ALA A 12 10.95 -19.78 1.34
C ALA A 12 10.73 -19.71 2.87
N LEU A 13 11.17 -18.63 3.54
CA LEU A 13 11.01 -18.45 4.99
C LEU A 13 9.53 -18.31 5.43
N PHE A 14 8.65 -17.89 4.51
CA PHE A 14 7.22 -17.69 4.77
C PHE A 14 6.32 -18.62 3.93
N ASP A 15 6.91 -19.50 3.12
CA ASP A 15 6.23 -20.38 2.16
C ASP A 15 5.24 -19.64 1.24
N ARG A 16 5.63 -18.44 0.78
CA ARG A 16 4.79 -17.60 -0.08
C ARG A 16 5.60 -16.97 -1.21
N GLU A 17 4.91 -16.51 -2.25
CA GLU A 17 5.50 -15.72 -3.33
C GLU A 17 5.01 -14.27 -3.25
N ASP A 18 5.94 -13.33 -3.09
CA ASP A 18 5.65 -11.89 -3.09
C ASP A 18 5.63 -11.39 -4.54
N ILE A 19 4.47 -10.95 -5.03
CA ILE A 19 4.25 -10.54 -6.42
C ILE A 19 3.88 -9.07 -6.49
N THR A 20 4.76 -8.28 -7.10
CA THR A 20 4.51 -6.87 -7.45
C THR A 20 3.99 -6.81 -8.89
N PHE A 21 2.79 -6.29 -9.08
CA PHE A 21 2.16 -6.14 -10.39
C PHE A 21 1.91 -4.67 -10.74
N LYS A 22 1.71 -4.40 -12.03
CA LYS A 22 1.23 -3.13 -12.56
C LYS A 22 0.20 -3.35 -13.66
N ALA A 23 -0.89 -2.61 -13.56
CA ALA A 23 -1.92 -2.48 -14.59
C ALA A 23 -1.89 -1.09 -15.24
N THR A 24 -2.23 -1.00 -16.52
CA THR A 24 -2.38 0.26 -17.29
C THR A 24 -3.54 0.17 -18.27
N GLY A 25 -4.17 1.31 -18.60
CA GLY A 25 -5.22 1.36 -19.62
C GLY A 25 -6.50 0.65 -19.15
N THR A 26 -7.02 1.06 -17.99
CA THR A 26 -8.19 0.46 -17.32
C THR A 26 -9.32 1.47 -17.16
N GLY A 27 -9.02 2.76 -17.01
CA GLY A 27 -9.97 3.85 -16.73
C GLY A 27 -10.54 3.81 -15.31
N ALA A 28 -10.97 2.63 -14.84
CA ALA A 28 -11.38 2.35 -13.48
C ALA A 28 -10.29 1.57 -12.71
N THR A 29 -10.27 1.69 -11.39
CA THR A 29 -9.46 0.78 -10.55
C THR A 29 -10.14 -0.59 -10.49
N PRO A 30 -9.46 -1.69 -10.83
CA PRO A 30 -10.06 -3.02 -10.81
C PRO A 30 -10.41 -3.43 -9.37
N THR A 31 -11.44 -4.24 -9.21
CA THR A 31 -11.75 -4.83 -7.90
C THR A 31 -10.66 -5.81 -7.48
N ARG A 32 -10.62 -6.10 -6.17
CA ARG A 32 -9.68 -7.10 -5.63
C ARG A 32 -9.93 -8.50 -6.22
N GLN A 33 -11.19 -8.86 -6.49
CA GLN A 33 -11.53 -10.17 -7.07
C GLN A 33 -10.97 -10.30 -8.50
N GLU A 34 -11.32 -9.37 -9.40
CA GLU A 34 -10.79 -9.35 -10.77
C GLU A 34 -9.25 -9.32 -10.79
N THR A 35 -8.64 -8.58 -9.86
CA THR A 35 -7.18 -8.54 -9.72
C THR A 35 -6.61 -9.89 -9.28
N SER A 36 -7.24 -10.60 -8.34
CA SER A 36 -6.81 -11.94 -7.94
C SER A 36 -7.02 -12.98 -9.05
N ASP A 37 -8.08 -12.86 -9.85
CA ASP A 37 -8.34 -13.74 -11.00
C ASP A 37 -7.34 -13.51 -12.14
N LEU A 38 -6.94 -12.25 -12.39
CA LEU A 38 -5.87 -11.91 -13.33
C LEU A 38 -4.50 -12.44 -12.89
N ILE A 39 -4.16 -12.36 -11.59
CA ILE A 39 -2.91 -12.94 -11.06
C ILE A 39 -2.95 -14.47 -11.11
N ALA A 40 -4.08 -15.08 -10.74
CA ALA A 40 -4.33 -16.51 -10.85
C ALA A 40 -4.09 -17.02 -12.28
N ALA A 41 -4.70 -16.38 -13.27
CA ALA A 41 -4.54 -16.71 -14.69
C ALA A 41 -3.11 -16.48 -15.23
N LYS A 42 -2.34 -15.53 -14.66
CA LYS A 42 -0.96 -15.23 -15.08
C LYS A 42 0.08 -16.19 -14.50
N ILE A 43 -0.17 -16.80 -13.34
CA ILE A 43 0.83 -17.62 -12.61
C ILE A 43 0.40 -19.10 -12.53
N GLY A 44 -0.88 -19.42 -12.75
CA GLY A 44 -1.40 -20.79 -12.70
C GLY A 44 -1.89 -21.25 -11.31
N HIS A 45 -2.21 -20.31 -10.43
CA HIS A 45 -2.75 -20.59 -9.09
C HIS A 45 -4.27 -20.36 -9.03
N LYS A 46 -4.90 -20.71 -7.90
CA LYS A 46 -6.31 -20.41 -7.63
C LYS A 46 -6.41 -19.04 -6.94
N ALA A 47 -7.37 -18.20 -7.32
CA ALA A 47 -7.59 -16.89 -6.68
C ALA A 47 -7.78 -16.99 -5.15
N GLU A 48 -8.35 -18.09 -4.66
CA GLU A 48 -8.50 -18.37 -3.21
C GLU A 48 -7.19 -18.43 -2.42
N THR A 49 -6.03 -18.68 -3.05
CA THR A 49 -4.72 -18.71 -2.37
C THR A 49 -3.90 -17.44 -2.60
N ILE A 50 -4.52 -16.39 -3.15
CA ILE A 50 -3.89 -15.10 -3.47
C ILE A 50 -4.48 -14.02 -2.56
N ALA A 51 -3.66 -13.44 -1.68
CA ALA A 51 -4.03 -12.31 -0.84
C ALA A 51 -3.51 -11.00 -1.43
N ILE A 52 -4.40 -10.07 -1.77
CA ILE A 52 -4.00 -8.72 -2.18
C ILE A 52 -3.83 -7.83 -0.94
N ILE A 53 -2.69 -7.17 -0.83
CA ILE A 53 -2.38 -6.27 0.27
C ILE A 53 -2.86 -4.86 -0.08
N SER A 54 -2.10 -4.18 -0.94
CA SER A 54 -2.38 -2.84 -1.46
C SER A 54 -2.69 -2.87 -2.96
N ILE A 55 -3.45 -1.86 -3.39
CA ILE A 55 -3.67 -1.48 -4.78
C ILE A 55 -3.54 0.04 -4.77
N ASP A 56 -2.49 0.56 -5.41
CA ASP A 56 -2.02 1.92 -5.28
C ASP A 56 -1.99 2.56 -6.67
N SER A 57 -2.83 3.57 -6.90
CA SER A 57 -2.91 4.29 -8.19
C SER A 57 -1.84 5.38 -8.30
N GLU A 58 -1.18 5.48 -9.46
CA GLU A 58 -0.28 6.60 -9.75
C GLU A 58 -1.11 7.84 -10.11
N PHE A 59 -1.12 8.86 -9.24
CA PHE A 59 -1.83 10.11 -9.53
C PHE A 59 -1.41 10.72 -10.89
N GLY A 60 -2.38 11.25 -11.63
CA GLY A 60 -2.17 11.80 -12.97
C GLY A 60 -1.95 10.78 -14.08
N LYS A 61 -2.10 9.46 -13.83
CA LYS A 61 -1.96 8.40 -14.84
C LYS A 61 -3.04 7.32 -14.66
N ASP A 62 -3.54 6.77 -15.77
CA ASP A 62 -4.29 5.51 -15.74
C ASP A 62 -3.33 4.31 -15.59
N SER A 63 -2.69 4.25 -14.43
CA SER A 63 -1.74 3.20 -14.09
C SER A 63 -1.71 2.91 -12.59
N ILE A 64 -1.74 1.62 -12.25
CA ILE A 64 -1.98 1.14 -10.90
C ILE A 64 -0.92 0.09 -10.58
N ARG A 65 -0.33 0.15 -9.39
CA ARG A 65 0.58 -0.88 -8.87
C ARG A 65 -0.09 -1.61 -7.71
N GLY A 66 0.39 -2.78 -7.37
CA GLY A 66 -0.07 -3.48 -6.18
C GLY A 66 0.85 -4.61 -5.76
N LEU A 67 0.66 -5.05 -4.53
CA LEU A 67 1.40 -6.15 -3.92
C LEU A 67 0.43 -7.25 -3.51
N ALA A 68 0.69 -8.46 -3.99
CA ALA A 68 -0.03 -9.66 -3.62
C ALA A 68 0.92 -10.71 -3.05
N HIS A 69 0.45 -11.48 -2.07
CA HIS A 69 1.09 -12.71 -1.62
C HIS A 69 0.34 -13.91 -2.20
N VAL A 70 1.06 -14.87 -2.78
CA VAL A 70 0.51 -16.16 -3.19
C VAL A 70 0.98 -17.24 -2.22
N TYR A 71 0.03 -17.98 -1.65
CA TYR A 71 0.25 -19.09 -0.74
C TYR A 71 -0.05 -20.43 -1.41
N LYS A 72 0.48 -21.53 -0.85
CA LYS A 72 0.20 -22.89 -1.33
C LYS A 72 -1.23 -23.33 -1.01
N SER A 73 -1.78 -22.86 0.10
CA SER A 73 -3.10 -23.23 0.61
C SER A 73 -3.88 -22.02 1.15
N LYS A 74 -5.21 -22.16 1.22
CA LYS A 74 -6.12 -21.15 1.79
C LYS A 74 -6.00 -21.06 3.31
N GLU A 75 -5.80 -22.19 3.98
CA GLU A 75 -5.60 -22.25 5.43
C GLU A 75 -4.34 -21.51 5.88
N GLU A 76 -3.23 -21.62 5.12
CA GLU A 76 -2.03 -20.82 5.38
C GLU A 76 -2.28 -19.33 5.16
N LEU A 77 -3.02 -18.95 4.12
CA LEU A 77 -3.38 -17.54 3.88
C LEU A 77 -4.17 -17.00 5.07
N GLU A 78 -5.24 -17.68 5.50
CA GLU A 78 -6.08 -17.24 6.61
C GLU A 78 -5.37 -17.27 7.98
N ARG A 79 -4.29 -18.05 8.11
CA ARG A 79 -3.44 -18.13 9.32
C ARG A 79 -2.28 -17.14 9.33
N LYS A 80 -1.68 -16.83 8.17
CA LYS A 80 -0.50 -15.96 8.02
C LYS A 80 -0.88 -14.49 7.77
N GLU A 81 -1.96 -14.23 7.04
CA GLU A 81 -2.45 -12.86 6.80
C GLU A 81 -3.27 -12.33 7.99
N PRO A 82 -3.19 -11.02 8.31
CA PRO A 82 -4.01 -10.45 9.36
C PRO A 82 -5.49 -10.40 8.95
N LYS A 83 -6.37 -10.56 9.94
CA LYS A 83 -7.84 -10.71 9.77
C LYS A 83 -8.53 -9.60 8.94
N TYR A 84 -7.90 -8.45 8.71
CA TYR A 84 -8.44 -7.38 7.86
C TYR A 84 -8.12 -7.56 6.37
N ILE A 85 -7.04 -8.25 6.00
CA ILE A 85 -6.73 -8.61 4.60
C ILE A 85 -7.70 -9.69 4.14
N VAL A 86 -7.84 -10.77 4.91
CA VAL A 86 -8.82 -11.85 4.64
C VAL A 86 -10.22 -11.27 4.43
N LYS A 87 -10.72 -10.41 5.34
CA LYS A 87 -12.02 -9.73 5.25
C LYS A 87 -12.19 -8.75 4.06
N ARG A 88 -11.11 -8.40 3.36
CA ARG A 88 -11.11 -7.56 2.13
C ARG A 88 -10.91 -8.39 0.84
N ASN A 89 -10.46 -9.64 0.97
CA ASN A 89 -10.19 -10.55 -0.13
C ASN A 89 -11.35 -11.55 -0.33
N THR A 90 -11.95 -12.02 0.77
CA THR A 90 -13.24 -12.74 0.72
C THR A 90 -14.35 -11.80 0.26
N PRO A 91 -15.16 -12.14 -0.76
CA PRO A 91 -16.39 -11.41 -1.05
C PRO A 91 -17.35 -11.56 0.12
N LYS A 92 -17.59 -10.48 0.86
CA LYS A 92 -18.73 -10.43 1.77
C LYS A 92 -20.01 -10.42 0.93
N PRO A 93 -21.02 -11.27 1.20
CA PRO A 93 -22.37 -10.95 0.77
C PRO A 93 -22.75 -9.60 1.38
N LYS A 94 -23.50 -8.78 0.63
CA LYS A 94 -24.05 -7.53 1.16
C LYS A 94 -24.93 -7.87 2.37
N LYS A 95 -24.43 -7.63 3.57
CA LYS A 95 -25.31 -7.41 4.72
C LYS A 95 -25.56 -5.92 4.78
N GLU A 96 -26.80 -5.53 4.53
CA GLU A 96 -27.22 -4.14 4.66
C GLU A 96 -26.94 -3.66 6.09
N THR A 97 -26.46 -2.43 6.20
CA THR A 97 -26.37 -1.70 7.46
C THR A 97 -26.63 -0.25 7.08
N GLU A 98 -27.92 0.04 7.04
CA GLU A 98 -28.48 1.36 6.78
C GLU A 98 -28.15 2.35 7.92
N ALA A 99 -28.14 3.64 7.59
CA ALA A 99 -28.21 4.79 8.49
C ALA A 99 -27.33 4.82 9.77
N ALA A 100 -26.25 5.60 9.67
CA ALA A 100 -25.99 6.66 10.66
C ALA A 100 -25.61 7.95 9.89
N PRO A 101 -26.26 9.11 10.13
CA PRO A 101 -26.23 10.24 9.19
C PRO A 101 -25.18 11.32 9.50
N ALA A 102 -24.82 12.09 8.47
CA ALA A 102 -24.43 13.51 8.56
C ALA A 102 -25.71 14.37 8.34
N PRO A 103 -25.83 15.64 8.81
CA PRO A 103 -24.83 16.72 8.85
C PRO A 103 -24.62 17.26 10.30
N VAL A 104 -24.03 18.42 10.66
CA VAL A 104 -23.93 19.78 10.08
C VAL A 104 -22.59 20.46 10.44
N ALA A 105 -22.22 21.50 9.68
CA ALA A 105 -21.15 22.48 9.91
C ALA A 105 -21.30 23.25 11.25
N GLU A 106 -20.39 24.13 11.71
CA GLU A 106 -19.25 24.85 11.09
C GLU A 106 -18.05 24.90 12.11
N ALA A 107 -17.00 25.74 12.10
CA ALA A 107 -16.68 27.01 11.41
C ALA A 107 -15.15 27.18 11.17
N LYS A 108 -14.72 28.37 10.71
CA LYS A 108 -13.32 28.87 10.69
C LYS A 108 -12.81 29.15 12.14
N PRO A 109 -11.49 29.26 12.40
CA PRO A 109 -10.79 30.51 12.09
C PRO A 109 -9.34 30.39 11.59
N GLU A 110 -9.00 31.25 10.63
CA GLU A 110 -7.65 31.85 10.52
C GLU A 110 -7.78 33.29 11.00
N GLU A 111 -6.91 33.77 11.90
CA GLU A 111 -5.97 34.87 11.59
C GLU A 111 -4.93 35.07 12.72
N LYS A 112 -3.85 35.83 12.42
CA LYS A 112 -2.86 36.33 13.39
C LYS A 112 -3.13 37.83 13.67
N PRO A 113 -2.63 38.40 14.78
CA PRO A 113 -1.28 39.01 14.82
C PRO A 113 -0.33 38.25 15.79
N ALA A 114 1.02 38.31 15.76
CA ALA A 114 1.99 39.41 15.64
C ALA A 114 2.00 40.34 16.89
N GLU A 115 3.12 40.74 17.50
CA GLU A 115 4.54 40.47 17.24
C GLU A 115 5.40 40.60 18.54
N GLU A 116 6.65 40.15 18.44
CA GLU A 116 7.88 40.51 19.20
C GLU A 116 8.37 39.60 20.36
N LYS A 117 9.68 39.47 20.69
CA LYS A 117 10.97 39.52 19.93
C LYS A 117 12.17 39.43 20.91
N LYS A 118 12.96 38.34 20.84
CA LYS A 118 14.41 38.30 21.17
C LYS A 118 15.00 36.96 20.66
N GLU A 119 16.02 36.90 19.80
CA GLU A 119 17.47 37.07 20.07
C GLU A 119 17.98 36.07 21.15
N GLU A 120 19.08 35.32 20.98
CA GLU A 120 20.23 35.43 20.04
C GLU A 120 20.71 34.04 19.51
N PRO A 121 21.61 33.98 18.51
CA PRO A 121 22.00 32.74 17.82
C PRO A 121 23.13 31.98 18.51
N LYS A 122 23.40 30.74 18.04
CA LYS A 122 24.69 30.06 18.22
C LYS A 122 25.35 29.79 16.87
N ALA A 123 26.56 30.29 16.71
CA ALA A 123 27.44 30.01 15.58
C ALA A 123 28.86 29.72 16.08
N GLU A 124 29.18 28.44 16.24
CA GLU A 124 30.52 27.84 16.36
C GLU A 124 30.32 26.40 15.85
N VAL A 125 30.89 25.92 14.75
CA VAL A 125 32.29 25.96 14.28
C VAL A 125 33.21 25.14 15.20
N SER A 126 33.32 23.85 14.88
CA SER A 126 34.36 22.93 15.37
C SER A 126 34.52 21.83 14.34
N ALA A 127 35.33 22.08 13.31
CA ALA A 127 35.48 21.21 12.13
C ALA A 127 36.95 21.10 11.67
N GLU A 128 37.83 20.75 12.61
CA GLU A 128 39.25 20.41 12.48
C GLU A 128 39.59 19.53 13.71
N GLU A 129 40.51 18.56 13.69
CA GLU A 129 41.23 17.91 12.60
C GLU A 129 41.78 16.56 13.12
N GLN A 130 41.47 15.41 12.49
CA GLN A 130 42.14 14.11 12.74
C GLN A 130 42.06 13.14 11.54
N GLU A 131 42.67 13.54 10.42
CA GLU A 131 43.55 12.61 9.69
C GLU A 131 44.94 13.28 9.69
N GLY A 132 46.04 12.59 9.95
CA GLY A 132 46.27 11.15 9.78
C GLY A 132 47.47 10.96 8.85
N GLY A 133 48.57 11.67 9.14
CA GLY A 133 49.68 11.81 8.18
C GLY A 133 50.42 10.51 7.91
N ASN A 134 50.71 10.25 6.63
CA ASN A 134 51.69 9.25 6.23
C ASN A 134 52.41 9.62 4.92
N GLN A 135 53.71 9.95 5.08
CA GLN A 135 54.80 9.88 4.09
C GLN A 135 54.58 10.53 2.71
#